data_AF-A0A523VHW9-F1
#
_entry.id   AF-A0A523VHW9-F1
#
_cell.length_a   1.000
_cell.length_b   1.000
_cell.length_c   1.000
_cell.angle_alpha   90.00
_cell.angle_beta   90.00
_cell.angle_gamma   90.00
#
_symmetry.space_group_name_H-M   'P 1'
#
loop_
_entity.id
_entity.type
_entity.pdbx_description
1 polymer ?
#
loop_
_entity_poly.entity_id
_entity_poly.type
_entity_poly.pdbx_seq_one_letter_code
_entity_poly.pdbx_strand_id
1 'polypeptide(L)'
;MILGIVGLVALLLIPFGVSYTTSSGFCVGCHELKPQVESWKRSSHANIDCYVCHGAKSIPSLMISNISNVRNLMKHFGTESQTLMNIDSSLSQDGNIDNDVCLQCHAIEKRSVTPKSGFSKKMGGEGSSKYHAKHLDRKILCVTCHNRVAHEGAENFLAKGANNKGKSYKNNMKMEGCVRCHPLNEKVATLAHKYPGAPKDCETCHEKEKSNQAPQFHLDAGARWLKPAKAPGIGKGSASERAVHSREAKKRGKDFCFTCHDWDSFCNKCHNEIYMPHKMDTWKKPKNEHVKIGANNETACLRCHPKQRSESLCVPCHHKKFYDEMPSLSDSWATKEGGMAYVKKKGAYPCWQCHDQEFCSYCHTNNKKPPYLNFEKKIKGSKG
;
A
#
# COMPACT_ATOMS: atom_id res chain seq x y z
N MET A 1 52.80 41.58 17.31
CA MET A 1 51.67 41.76 18.24
C MET A 1 50.31 41.57 17.54
N ILE A 2 50.02 42.31 16.46
CA ILE A 2 48.73 42.20 15.73
C ILE A 2 48.48 40.79 15.16
N LEU A 3 49.47 40.17 14.50
CA LEU A 3 49.36 38.78 14.01
C LEU A 3 49.16 37.75 15.13
N GLY A 4 49.73 38.00 16.32
CA GLY A 4 49.55 37.15 17.50
C GLY A 4 48.14 37.27 18.09
N ILE A 5 47.58 38.48 18.11
CA ILE A 5 46.19 38.74 18.54
C ILE A 5 45.19 38.13 17.55
N VAL A 6 45.42 38.31 16.23
CA VAL A 6 44.57 37.69 15.19
C VAL A 6 44.64 36.16 15.27
N GLY A 7 45.83 35.59 15.47
CA GLY A 7 46.01 34.15 15.68
C GLY A 7 45.26 33.64 16.91
N LEU A 8 45.36 34.34 18.05
CA LEU A 8 44.66 33.98 19.29
C LEU A 8 43.14 34.09 19.15
N VAL A 9 42.65 35.15 18.50
CA VAL A 9 41.22 35.36 18.23
C VAL A 9 40.69 34.28 17.30
N ALA A 10 41.41 33.93 16.23
CA ALA A 10 41.04 32.82 15.35
C ALA A 10 41.03 31.48 16.10
N LEU A 11 42.02 31.23 16.97
CA LEU A 11 42.12 30.03 17.78
C LEU A 11 40.92 29.85 18.74
N LEU A 12 40.35 30.94 19.23
CA LEU A 12 39.20 30.92 20.15
C LEU A 12 37.85 30.92 19.41
N LEU A 13 37.71 31.72 18.34
CA LEU A 13 36.43 31.87 17.64
C LEU A 13 36.11 30.70 16.71
N ILE A 14 37.10 30.06 16.10
CA ILE A 14 36.86 28.94 15.17
C ILE A 14 36.24 27.73 15.90
N PRO A 15 36.80 27.23 17.02
CA PRO A 15 36.20 26.11 17.74
C PRO A 15 34.82 26.43 18.30
N PHE A 16 34.62 27.67 18.76
CA PHE A 16 33.32 28.14 19.24
C PHE A 16 32.28 28.17 18.10
N GLY A 17 32.64 28.74 16.95
CA GLY A 17 31.79 28.81 15.77
C GLY A 17 31.40 27.42 15.25
N VAL A 18 32.36 26.49 15.19
CA VAL A 18 32.08 25.08 14.84
C VAL A 18 31.11 24.47 15.85
N SER A 19 31.42 24.53 17.15
CA SER A 19 30.57 23.94 18.20
C SER A 19 29.14 24.48 18.15
N TYR A 20 28.97 25.79 17.97
CA TYR A 20 27.65 26.42 17.86
C TYR A 20 26.89 25.97 16.61
N THR A 21 27.53 26.03 15.43
CA THR A 21 26.90 25.65 14.15
C THR A 21 26.61 24.14 14.02
N THR A 22 27.22 23.31 14.88
CA THR A 22 26.93 21.88 14.99
C THR A 22 25.93 21.53 16.11
N SER A 23 25.50 22.50 16.91
CA SER A 23 24.56 22.26 18.00
C SER A 23 23.13 22.08 17.48
N SER A 24 22.31 21.32 18.22
CA SER A 24 20.87 21.22 17.90
C SER A 24 20.17 22.57 17.97
N GLY A 25 20.61 23.47 18.87
CA GLY A 25 20.05 24.82 19.00
C GLY A 25 20.15 25.64 17.72
N PHE A 26 21.27 25.54 17.01
CA PHE A 26 21.45 26.16 15.71
C PHE A 26 20.50 25.55 14.66
N CYS A 27 20.47 24.21 14.57
CA CYS A 27 19.62 23.50 13.61
C CYS A 27 18.11 23.76 13.83
N VAL A 28 17.66 23.84 15.08
CA VAL A 28 16.26 24.11 15.45
C VAL A 28 15.80 25.50 14.97
N GLY A 29 16.73 26.44 14.77
CA GLY A 29 16.43 27.76 14.20
C GLY A 29 15.97 27.72 12.74
N CYS A 30 16.33 26.68 11.98
CA CYS A 30 15.92 26.52 10.58
C CYS A 30 14.47 26.01 10.49
N HIS A 31 13.60 26.75 9.81
CA HIS A 31 12.20 26.37 9.72
C HIS A 31 11.95 25.13 8.83
N GLU A 32 12.91 24.81 7.95
CA GLU A 32 12.89 23.67 7.02
C GLU A 32 12.95 22.34 7.78
N LEU A 33 13.60 22.36 8.94
CA LEU A 33 13.82 21.19 9.78
C LEU A 33 12.66 20.96 10.75
N LYS A 34 11.62 21.80 10.76
CA LYS A 34 10.50 21.71 11.71
C LYS A 34 9.94 20.29 11.85
N PRO A 35 9.62 19.54 10.77
CA PRO A 35 9.10 18.17 10.92
C PRO A 35 10.09 17.21 11.61
N GLN A 36 11.37 17.33 11.29
CA GLN A 36 12.45 16.49 11.83
C GLN A 36 12.76 16.86 13.28
N VAL A 37 12.76 18.14 13.61
CA VAL A 37 12.92 18.65 14.98
C VAL A 37 11.77 18.18 15.87
N GLU A 38 10.52 18.31 15.40
CA GLU A 38 9.36 17.90 16.20
C GLU A 38 9.34 16.39 16.42
N SER A 39 9.72 15.58 15.43
CA SER A 39 9.87 14.13 15.61
C SER A 39 11.05 13.76 16.51
N TRP A 40 12.16 14.48 16.44
CA TRP A 40 13.32 14.29 17.29
C TRP A 40 13.04 14.55 18.77
N LYS A 41 12.36 15.67 19.09
CA LYS A 41 11.97 16.03 20.46
C LYS A 41 11.14 14.96 21.18
N ARG A 42 10.43 14.10 20.44
CA ARG A 42 9.62 13.01 20.99
C ARG A 42 10.29 11.64 20.92
N SER A 43 11.47 11.55 20.30
CA SER A 43 12.20 10.30 20.18
C SER A 43 13.02 10.01 21.44
N SER A 44 13.48 8.76 21.58
CA SER A 44 14.42 8.40 22.65
C SER A 44 15.79 9.09 22.55
N HIS A 45 16.06 9.82 21.47
CA HIS A 45 17.31 10.54 21.22
C HIS A 45 17.17 12.07 21.37
N ALA A 46 16.08 12.56 21.97
CA ALA A 46 15.78 13.98 22.14
C ALA A 46 16.83 14.77 22.95
N ASN A 47 17.72 14.08 23.68
CA ASN A 47 18.78 14.68 24.50
C ASN A 47 20.18 14.56 23.88
N ILE A 48 20.27 14.15 22.61
CA ILE A 48 21.54 14.01 21.88
C ILE A 48 21.56 15.01 20.73
N ASP A 49 22.71 15.66 20.53
CA ASP A 49 22.83 16.67 19.49
C ASP A 49 22.68 16.11 18.08
N CYS A 50 22.03 16.86 17.17
CA CYS A 50 21.83 16.43 15.78
C CYS A 50 23.14 15.99 15.11
N TYR A 51 24.23 16.71 15.38
CA TYR A 51 25.56 16.45 14.80
C TYR A 51 26.23 15.17 15.32
N VAL A 52 25.83 14.64 16.47
CA VAL A 52 26.34 13.33 16.94
C VAL A 52 25.98 12.23 15.94
N CYS A 53 24.82 12.37 15.27
CA CYS A 53 24.34 11.42 14.27
C CYS A 53 24.61 11.85 12.82
N HIS A 54 24.46 13.14 12.52
CA HIS A 54 24.56 13.69 11.16
C HIS A 54 25.92 14.32 10.85
N GLY A 55 26.83 14.35 11.83
CA GLY A 55 28.10 15.00 11.71
C GLY A 55 29.09 14.29 10.81
N ALA A 56 30.05 15.06 10.33
CA ALA A 56 31.12 14.59 9.47
C ALA A 56 32.16 13.81 10.28
N LYS A 57 32.68 12.72 9.72
CA LYS A 57 33.58 11.77 10.40
C LYS A 57 35.07 12.12 10.33
N SER A 58 35.41 13.08 9.47
CA SER A 58 36.79 13.48 9.19
C SER A 58 36.85 14.95 8.78
N ILE A 59 38.00 15.59 8.94
CA ILE A 59 38.22 16.99 8.54
C ILE A 59 37.84 17.22 7.05
N PRO A 60 38.23 16.35 6.09
CA PRO A 60 37.77 16.48 4.71
C PRO A 60 36.25 16.40 4.56
N SER A 61 35.59 15.47 5.25
CA SER A 61 34.12 15.37 5.20
C SER A 61 33.43 16.56 5.87
N LEU A 62 34.05 17.18 6.88
CA LEU A 62 33.56 18.39 7.52
C LEU A 62 33.61 19.57 6.55
N MET A 63 34.69 19.71 5.78
CA MET A 63 34.81 20.72 4.72
C MET A 63 33.71 20.54 3.66
N ILE A 64 33.49 19.31 3.17
CA ILE A 64 32.43 19.00 2.18
C ILE A 64 31.03 19.27 2.75
N SER A 65 30.80 18.90 4.02
CA SER A 65 29.55 19.17 4.72
C SER A 65 29.30 20.67 4.84
N ASN A 66 30.32 21.46 5.18
CA ASN A 66 30.22 22.92 5.29
C ASN A 66 29.88 23.56 3.93
N ILE A 67 30.49 23.11 2.84
CA ILE A 67 30.14 23.57 1.48
C ILE A 67 28.67 23.26 1.17
N SER A 68 28.20 22.06 1.53
CA SER A 68 26.81 21.64 1.34
C SER A 68 25.85 22.47 2.20
N ASN A 69 26.23 22.81 3.43
CA ASN A 69 25.46 23.67 4.32
C ASN A 69 25.37 25.11 3.79
N VAL A 70 26.45 25.66 3.22
CA VAL A 70 26.42 26.96 2.54
C VAL A 70 25.47 26.90 1.34
N ARG A 71 25.50 25.83 0.55
CA ARG A 71 24.54 25.64 -0.55
C ARG A 71 23.09 25.58 -0.05
N ASN A 72 22.83 24.86 1.04
CA ASN A 72 21.50 24.80 1.65
C ASN A 72 21.05 26.16 2.19
N LEU A 73 21.96 26.93 2.77
CA LEU A 73 21.70 28.31 3.20
C LEU A 73 21.38 29.23 2.01
N MET A 74 22.09 29.10 0.89
CA MET A 74 21.73 29.85 -0.32
C MET A 74 20.34 29.46 -0.85
N LYS A 75 19.98 28.17 -0.77
CA LYS A 75 18.64 27.69 -1.15
C LYS A 75 17.53 28.22 -0.24
N HIS A 76 17.82 28.41 1.05
CA HIS A 76 16.87 29.00 2.00
C HIS A 76 16.38 30.40 1.56
N PHE A 77 17.29 31.23 1.03
CA PHE A 77 16.96 32.56 0.52
C PHE A 77 16.47 32.57 -0.94
N GLY A 78 16.50 31.42 -1.61
CA GLY A 78 15.96 31.23 -2.96
C GLY A 78 14.44 31.04 -2.97
N THR A 79 13.84 31.01 -4.16
CA THR A 79 12.40 30.79 -4.36
C THR A 79 11.97 29.32 -4.35
N GLU A 80 12.86 28.40 -3.95
CA GLU A 80 12.60 26.96 -3.97
C GLU A 80 11.71 26.58 -2.76
N SER A 81 10.46 26.18 -3.02
CA SER A 81 9.51 25.82 -1.96
C SER A 81 10.05 24.69 -1.09
N GLN A 82 9.79 24.73 0.23
CA GLN A 82 10.15 23.70 1.21
C GLN A 82 9.97 22.27 0.66
N THR A 83 11.08 21.65 0.29
CA THR A 83 11.09 20.24 -0.11
C THR A 83 11.12 19.38 1.14
N LEU A 84 10.24 18.38 1.20
CA LEU A 84 10.25 17.38 2.27
C LEU A 84 11.58 16.62 2.22
N MET A 85 12.51 16.96 3.11
CA MET A 85 13.83 16.33 3.16
C MET A 85 13.72 14.83 3.43
N ASN A 86 14.32 14.04 2.54
CA ASN A 86 14.55 12.60 2.73
C ASN A 86 13.27 11.79 3.03
N ILE A 87 12.13 12.16 2.42
CA ILE A 87 10.85 11.49 2.65
C ILE A 87 10.89 9.99 2.32
N ASP A 88 11.58 9.63 1.24
CA ASP A 88 11.74 8.26 0.77
C ASP A 88 12.85 7.48 1.49
N SER A 89 13.55 8.12 2.42
CA SER A 89 14.69 7.53 3.12
C SER A 89 15.82 7.09 2.18
N SER A 90 16.03 7.78 1.06
CA SER A 90 17.17 7.53 0.16
C SER A 90 18.50 7.69 0.91
N LEU A 91 18.63 8.74 1.73
CA LEU A 91 19.88 9.00 2.45
C LEU A 91 20.30 7.87 3.41
N SER A 92 19.33 7.07 3.89
CA SER A 92 19.61 5.91 4.74
C SER A 92 20.20 4.70 3.98
N GLN A 93 20.21 4.76 2.65
CA GLN A 93 20.65 3.68 1.76
C GLN A 93 22.00 3.98 1.10
N ASP A 94 22.45 5.24 1.13
CA ASP A 94 23.56 5.75 0.34
C ASP A 94 24.86 5.96 1.16
N GLY A 95 24.92 5.45 2.40
CA GLY A 95 26.15 5.57 3.21
C GLY A 95 26.34 6.91 3.91
N ASN A 96 25.29 7.74 4.02
CA ASN A 96 25.41 9.05 4.67
C ASN A 96 25.53 8.96 6.21
N ILE A 97 25.20 7.81 6.80
CA ILE A 97 25.33 7.53 8.24
C ILE A 97 25.82 6.09 8.38
N ASP A 98 27.11 5.88 8.70
CA ASP A 98 27.60 4.51 8.93
C ASP A 98 27.33 4.01 10.34
N ASN A 99 27.49 2.70 10.51
CA ASN A 99 27.21 1.98 11.75
C ASN A 99 27.98 2.53 12.96
N ASP A 100 29.21 3.02 12.78
CA ASP A 100 30.03 3.54 13.88
C ASP A 100 29.35 4.66 14.67
N VAL A 101 28.51 5.46 13.99
CA VAL A 101 27.69 6.51 14.61
C VAL A 101 26.68 5.94 15.59
N CYS A 102 26.17 4.74 15.32
CA CYS A 102 25.28 4.04 16.24
C CYS A 102 26.09 3.29 17.29
N LEU A 103 27.19 2.63 16.88
CA LEU A 103 28.00 1.75 17.71
C LEU A 103 28.79 2.48 18.81
N GLN A 104 29.04 3.79 18.67
CA GLN A 104 29.61 4.62 19.75
C GLN A 104 28.80 4.54 21.05
N CYS A 105 27.47 4.35 20.96
CA CYS A 105 26.58 4.21 22.11
C CYS A 105 25.90 2.83 22.17
N HIS A 106 25.74 2.14 21.03
CA HIS A 106 25.05 0.86 20.93
C HIS A 106 26.01 -0.29 20.64
N ALA A 107 26.70 -0.79 21.68
CA ALA A 107 27.54 -1.98 21.57
C ALA A 107 26.71 -3.25 21.35
N ILE A 108 26.30 -3.51 20.11
CA ILE A 108 25.38 -4.61 19.75
C ILE A 108 25.97 -5.99 20.04
N GLU A 109 27.29 -6.12 20.04
CA GLU A 109 28.00 -7.34 20.43
C GLU A 109 27.91 -7.63 21.93
N LYS A 110 27.56 -6.64 22.76
CA LYS A 110 27.48 -6.77 24.22
C LYS A 110 26.06 -6.55 24.76
N ARG A 111 25.12 -6.17 23.89
CA ARG A 111 23.74 -5.85 24.25
C ARG A 111 22.78 -6.86 23.66
N SER A 112 22.13 -7.66 24.50
CA SER A 112 21.01 -8.49 24.07
C SER A 112 19.84 -7.61 23.66
N VAL A 113 19.39 -7.76 22.42
CA VAL A 113 18.18 -7.11 21.90
C VAL A 113 17.11 -8.16 21.67
N THR A 114 15.93 -7.95 22.27
CA THR A 114 14.79 -8.85 22.11
C THR A 114 13.77 -8.19 21.17
N PRO A 115 13.53 -8.74 19.97
CA PRO A 115 12.53 -8.24 19.05
C PRO A 115 11.13 -8.46 19.64
N LYS A 116 10.25 -7.48 19.46
CA LYS A 116 8.88 -7.50 19.98
C LYS A 116 8.04 -8.66 19.45
N SER A 117 8.39 -9.20 18.27
CA SER A 117 7.58 -10.14 17.48
C SER A 117 8.06 -11.60 17.49
N GLY A 118 8.95 -12.00 18.41
CA GLY A 118 9.36 -13.41 18.53
C GLY A 118 9.93 -13.98 17.23
N PHE A 119 11.03 -13.40 16.73
CA PHE A 119 11.72 -13.93 15.57
C PHE A 119 12.22 -15.35 15.80
N SER A 120 12.23 -16.14 14.73
CA SER A 120 12.67 -17.54 14.73
C SER A 120 14.07 -17.68 15.31
N LYS A 121 14.26 -18.73 16.12
CA LYS A 121 15.59 -19.16 16.55
C LYS A 121 16.51 -19.51 15.38
N LYS A 122 15.96 -19.81 14.19
CA LYS A 122 16.72 -20.07 12.96
C LYS A 122 17.38 -18.81 12.38
N MET A 123 16.98 -17.61 12.81
CA MET A 123 17.66 -16.39 12.39
C MET A 123 19.09 -16.42 12.92
N GLY A 124 20.06 -16.27 12.01
CA GLY A 124 21.46 -16.57 12.28
C GLY A 124 22.15 -15.56 13.21
N GLY A 125 22.99 -16.09 14.11
CA GLY A 125 23.75 -15.35 15.11
C GLY A 125 23.56 -15.97 16.49
N GLU A 126 24.39 -15.58 17.45
CA GLU A 126 24.36 -16.12 18.83
C GLU A 126 24.44 -15.02 19.86
N GLY A 127 23.94 -15.31 21.07
CA GLY A 127 23.95 -14.38 22.20
C GLY A 127 23.32 -13.02 21.88
N SER A 128 24.03 -11.96 22.23
CA SER A 128 23.69 -10.54 21.99
C SER A 128 23.53 -10.19 20.51
N SER A 129 24.24 -10.89 19.62
CA SER A 129 24.29 -10.59 18.17
C SER A 129 23.19 -11.24 17.33
N LYS A 130 22.33 -12.09 17.94
CA LYS A 130 21.44 -13.05 17.27
C LYS A 130 20.61 -12.53 16.08
N TYR A 131 20.21 -11.26 16.09
CA TYR A 131 19.36 -10.68 15.03
C TYR A 131 20.13 -9.78 14.05
N HIS A 132 21.38 -9.44 14.38
CA HIS A 132 22.18 -8.46 13.63
C HIS A 132 23.39 -9.09 12.95
N ALA A 133 23.94 -10.18 13.47
CA ALA A 133 25.23 -10.76 13.03
C ALA A 133 25.33 -10.92 11.51
N LYS A 134 24.36 -11.61 10.87
CA LYS A 134 24.36 -11.85 9.42
C LYS A 134 24.15 -10.59 8.56
N HIS A 135 23.56 -9.54 9.13
CA HIS A 135 23.37 -8.25 8.45
C HIS A 135 24.62 -7.37 8.56
N LEU A 136 25.26 -7.37 9.74
CA LEU A 136 26.51 -6.64 9.98
C LEU A 136 27.68 -7.24 9.20
N ASP A 137 27.76 -8.56 9.10
CA ASP A 137 28.75 -9.27 8.26
C ASP A 137 28.66 -8.85 6.78
N ARG A 138 27.44 -8.58 6.30
CA ARG A 138 27.17 -8.05 4.96
C ARG A 138 27.30 -6.52 4.86
N LYS A 139 27.82 -5.87 5.89
CA LYS A 139 28.00 -4.40 5.96
C LYS A 139 26.70 -3.62 5.71
N ILE A 140 25.56 -4.19 6.10
CA ILE A 140 24.28 -3.49 6.00
C ILE A 140 24.24 -2.41 7.08
N LEU A 141 23.91 -1.18 6.66
CA LEU A 141 23.87 -0.05 7.57
C LEU A 141 22.69 -0.15 8.54
N CYS A 142 22.86 0.23 9.80
CA CYS A 142 21.82 0.27 10.83
C CYS A 142 20.62 1.06 10.31
N VAL A 143 20.87 2.24 9.73
CA VAL A 143 19.84 3.12 9.17
C VAL A 143 19.09 2.53 7.98
N THR A 144 19.55 1.44 7.36
CA THR A 144 18.81 0.73 6.30
C THR A 144 17.44 0.26 6.80
N CYS A 145 17.41 -0.21 8.05
CA CYS A 145 16.21 -0.65 8.77
C CYS A 145 15.79 0.38 9.83
N HIS A 146 16.73 0.85 10.66
CA HIS A 146 16.54 1.82 11.73
C HIS A 146 16.55 3.27 11.24
N ASN A 147 15.82 3.55 10.16
CA ASN A 147 15.91 4.80 9.40
C ASN A 147 15.21 6.01 10.05
N ARG A 148 14.45 5.78 11.12
CA ARG A 148 13.67 6.81 11.84
C ARG A 148 13.79 6.71 13.37
N VAL A 149 14.84 6.09 13.91
CA VAL A 149 15.01 5.92 15.36
C VAL A 149 15.02 7.22 16.16
N ALA A 150 15.60 8.28 15.59
CA ALA A 150 15.62 9.63 16.17
C ALA A 150 14.53 10.54 15.58
N HIS A 151 13.67 10.02 14.72
CA HIS A 151 12.61 10.78 14.04
C HIS A 151 11.31 9.96 14.01
N GLU A 152 11.04 9.23 15.09
CA GLU A 152 9.88 8.34 15.16
C GLU A 152 8.58 9.16 15.12
N GLY A 153 7.59 8.65 14.39
CA GLY A 153 6.32 9.33 14.19
C GLY A 153 6.39 10.44 13.14
N ALA A 154 7.54 10.69 12.50
CA ALA A 154 7.65 11.59 11.34
C ALA A 154 6.68 11.21 10.21
N GLU A 155 6.30 9.93 10.09
CA GLU A 155 5.26 9.49 9.13
C GLU A 155 3.90 10.19 9.33
N ASN A 156 3.63 10.66 10.55
CA ASN A 156 2.40 11.37 10.92
C ASN A 156 2.54 12.89 10.70
N PHE A 157 3.76 13.37 10.42
CA PHE A 157 4.03 14.76 10.06
C PHE A 157 3.86 14.89 8.55
N LEU A 158 2.64 15.20 8.14
CA LEU A 158 2.43 15.83 6.84
C LEU A 158 2.92 17.29 6.98
N ALA A 159 3.89 17.71 6.17
CA ALA A 159 4.11 19.14 6.01
C ALA A 159 2.79 19.74 5.49
N LYS A 160 2.19 20.63 6.30
CA LYS A 160 1.01 21.40 5.90
C LYS A 160 1.36 22.16 4.62
N GLY A 161 0.75 21.77 3.49
CA GLY A 161 0.95 22.40 2.19
C GLY A 161 0.13 21.70 1.10
N ALA A 162 -0.44 22.47 0.16
CA ALA A 162 -1.34 21.97 -0.88
C ALA A 162 -0.71 20.85 -1.75
N ASN A 163 0.62 20.88 -1.90
CA ASN A 163 1.40 19.97 -2.77
C ASN A 163 1.86 18.67 -2.07
N ASN A 164 1.62 18.53 -0.77
CA ASN A 164 2.09 17.39 0.03
C ASN A 164 0.96 16.50 0.54
N LYS A 165 -0.28 16.72 0.07
CA LYS A 165 -1.45 15.89 0.40
C LYS A 165 -1.18 14.42 0.03
N GLY A 166 -1.18 13.55 1.03
CA GLY A 166 -1.01 12.10 0.87
C GLY A 166 0.43 11.57 0.88
N LYS A 167 1.44 12.43 1.07
CA LYS A 167 2.86 12.00 1.18
C LYS A 167 3.25 11.74 2.64
N SER A 168 3.85 10.60 2.94
CA SER A 168 4.31 10.25 4.30
C SER A 168 5.76 9.79 4.28
N TYR A 169 6.50 10.07 5.35
CA TYR A 169 7.88 9.59 5.50
C TYR A 169 7.92 8.07 5.59
N LYS A 170 8.77 7.43 4.77
CA LYS A 170 8.98 5.98 4.84
C LYS A 170 9.62 5.59 6.16
N ASN A 171 9.07 4.55 6.80
CA ASN A 171 9.55 3.96 8.04
C ASN A 171 9.88 2.49 7.78
N ASN A 172 11.18 2.17 7.77
CA ASN A 172 11.73 0.86 7.45
C ASN A 172 11.90 -0.05 8.68
N MET A 173 11.49 0.42 9.87
CA MET A 173 11.51 -0.36 11.11
C MET A 173 10.32 -1.32 11.21
N LYS A 174 9.42 -1.29 10.23
CA LYS A 174 8.25 -2.17 10.10
C LYS A 174 8.58 -3.32 9.14
N MET A 175 7.69 -4.31 9.05
CA MET A 175 7.93 -5.53 8.29
C MET A 175 8.14 -5.28 6.79
N GLU A 176 7.53 -4.21 6.27
CA GLU A 176 7.74 -3.70 4.91
C GLU A 176 9.22 -3.35 4.64
N GLY A 177 10.01 -3.07 5.68
CA GLY A 177 11.44 -2.81 5.60
C GLY A 177 12.26 -4.04 5.22
N CYS A 178 11.96 -5.23 5.78
CA CYS A 178 12.78 -6.42 5.53
C CYS A 178 12.55 -6.99 4.13
N VAL A 179 11.31 -6.96 3.63
CA VAL A 179 10.96 -7.56 2.32
C VAL A 179 11.53 -6.81 1.11
N ARG A 180 12.08 -5.60 1.35
CA ARG A 180 12.90 -4.88 0.38
C ARG A 180 14.14 -5.68 0.00
N CYS A 181 14.71 -6.43 0.94
CA CYS A 181 15.87 -7.29 0.74
C CYS A 181 15.51 -8.78 0.72
N HIS A 182 14.43 -9.19 1.39
CA HIS A 182 13.96 -10.58 1.48
C HIS A 182 12.72 -10.81 0.60
N PRO A 183 12.87 -10.90 -0.74
CA PRO A 183 11.73 -10.84 -1.63
C PRO A 183 11.01 -12.18 -1.74
N LEU A 184 9.70 -12.13 -1.53
CA LEU A 184 8.75 -13.12 -2.06
C LEU A 184 8.26 -12.75 -3.47
N ASN A 185 8.44 -11.48 -3.88
CA ASN A 185 8.09 -10.96 -5.19
C ASN A 185 9.08 -9.85 -5.60
N GLU A 186 9.52 -9.85 -6.86
CA GLU A 186 10.47 -8.86 -7.39
C GLU A 186 9.97 -7.40 -7.30
N LYS A 187 8.65 -7.19 -7.34
CA LYS A 187 8.06 -5.84 -7.25
C LYS A 187 8.22 -5.19 -5.87
N VAL A 188 8.31 -6.00 -4.81
CA VAL A 188 8.56 -5.50 -3.44
C VAL A 188 10.05 -5.52 -3.08
N ALA A 189 10.86 -6.22 -3.87
CA ALA A 189 12.28 -6.50 -3.71
C ALA A 189 13.22 -5.32 -4.02
N THR A 190 12.86 -4.10 -3.65
CA THR A 190 13.57 -2.87 -4.11
C THR A 190 15.07 -2.83 -3.82
N LEU A 191 15.57 -3.62 -2.87
CA LEU A 191 16.98 -3.71 -2.48
C LEU A 191 17.60 -5.10 -2.68
N ALA A 192 16.87 -6.07 -3.21
CA ALA A 192 17.39 -7.43 -3.40
C ALA A 192 18.59 -7.47 -4.35
N HIS A 193 18.63 -6.58 -5.34
CA HIS A 193 19.78 -6.44 -6.26
C HIS A 193 21.06 -5.98 -5.54
N LYS A 194 20.93 -5.16 -4.50
CA LYS A 194 22.06 -4.64 -3.70
C LYS A 194 22.56 -5.68 -2.70
N TYR A 195 21.67 -6.55 -2.23
CA TYR A 195 21.97 -7.57 -1.22
C TYR A 195 21.47 -8.96 -1.66
N PRO A 196 22.19 -9.63 -2.59
CA PRO A 196 21.80 -10.94 -3.08
C PRO A 196 21.93 -12.03 -2.01
N GLY A 197 21.17 -13.12 -2.17
CA GLY A 197 21.24 -14.29 -1.28
C GLY A 197 20.52 -14.11 0.06
N ALA A 198 19.59 -13.16 0.16
CA ALA A 198 18.73 -13.03 1.33
C ALA A 198 17.78 -14.25 1.43
N PRO A 199 17.63 -14.88 2.63
CA PRO A 199 16.73 -16.00 2.81
C PRO A 199 15.28 -15.59 2.55
N LYS A 200 14.54 -16.45 1.87
CA LYS A 200 13.13 -16.23 1.49
C LYS A 200 12.17 -17.09 2.30
N ASP A 201 12.67 -18.16 2.92
CA ASP A 201 11.84 -19.09 3.69
C ASP A 201 11.32 -18.42 4.95
N CYS A 202 10.00 -18.38 5.10
CA CYS A 202 9.32 -17.72 6.23
C CYS A 202 9.82 -18.23 7.58
N GLU A 203 10.12 -19.54 7.69
CA GLU A 203 10.60 -20.17 8.92
C GLU A 203 11.97 -19.69 9.40
N THR A 204 12.76 -19.10 8.50
CA THR A 204 14.04 -18.48 8.86
C THR A 204 13.81 -17.31 9.81
N CYS A 205 12.70 -16.60 9.65
CA CYS A 205 12.38 -15.39 10.40
C CYS A 205 11.22 -15.58 11.39
N HIS A 206 10.30 -16.50 11.15
CA HIS A 206 9.08 -16.71 11.94
C HIS A 206 9.01 -18.11 12.54
N GLU A 207 8.71 -18.22 13.85
CA GLU A 207 8.38 -19.51 14.47
C GLU A 207 6.96 -19.93 14.07
N LYS A 208 6.82 -21.05 13.35
CA LYS A 208 5.53 -21.58 12.86
C LYS A 208 4.43 -21.63 13.93
N GLU A 209 4.79 -21.96 15.16
CA GLU A 209 3.83 -22.20 16.24
C GLU A 209 3.44 -20.95 17.05
N LYS A 210 4.21 -19.86 16.96
CA LYS A 210 3.99 -18.63 17.76
C LYS A 210 3.59 -17.42 16.94
N SER A 211 3.63 -17.54 15.63
CA SER A 211 3.33 -16.43 14.74
C SER A 211 1.92 -16.57 14.19
N ASN A 212 1.00 -15.74 14.68
CA ASN A 212 -0.07 -15.25 13.81
C ASN A 212 0.60 -14.40 12.73
N GLN A 213 1.16 -15.07 11.71
CA GLN A 213 1.93 -14.47 10.60
C GLN A 213 1.08 -13.50 9.77
N ALA A 214 -0.22 -13.49 10.00
CA ALA A 214 -1.17 -12.63 9.35
C ALA A 214 -1.26 -11.28 10.10
N PRO A 215 -1.09 -10.14 9.40
CA PRO A 215 -1.36 -8.81 9.97
C PRO A 215 -2.72 -8.75 10.66
N GLN A 216 -2.87 -7.91 11.69
CA GLN A 216 -4.10 -7.82 12.52
C GLN A 216 -5.41 -7.75 11.71
N PHE A 217 -5.40 -7.07 10.57
CA PHE A 217 -6.59 -6.99 9.70
C PHE A 217 -7.06 -8.36 9.15
N HIS A 218 -6.21 -9.39 9.12
CA HIS A 218 -6.61 -10.77 8.79
C HIS A 218 -7.41 -11.40 9.92
N LEU A 219 -6.99 -11.17 11.16
CA LEU A 219 -7.66 -11.64 12.36
C LEU A 219 -9.01 -10.95 12.51
N ASP A 220 -9.06 -9.64 12.23
CA ASP A 220 -10.28 -8.84 12.30
C ASP A 220 -11.25 -9.10 11.13
N ALA A 221 -10.75 -9.65 10.01
CA ALA A 221 -11.51 -9.76 8.79
C ALA A 221 -12.59 -10.83 8.87
N GLY A 222 -12.28 -12.07 9.24
CA GLY A 222 -13.23 -13.20 9.20
C GLY A 222 -14.12 -13.17 7.94
N ALA A 223 -15.45 -13.25 8.13
CA ALA A 223 -16.43 -13.15 7.03
C ALA A 223 -16.50 -11.76 6.34
N ARG A 224 -15.94 -10.71 6.94
CA ARG A 224 -15.87 -9.34 6.41
C ARG A 224 -14.74 -9.16 5.41
N TRP A 225 -13.90 -10.19 5.20
CA TRP A 225 -12.87 -10.17 4.15
C TRP A 225 -13.48 -9.84 2.79
N LEU A 226 -14.59 -10.51 2.43
CA LEU A 226 -15.27 -10.35 1.14
C LEU A 226 -16.52 -9.46 1.20
N LYS A 227 -17.20 -9.36 2.36
CA LYS A 227 -18.48 -8.67 2.47
C LYS A 227 -18.36 -7.31 3.16
N PRO A 228 -18.93 -6.23 2.59
CA PRO A 228 -19.18 -5.02 3.35
C PRO A 228 -20.31 -5.24 4.37
N ALA A 229 -20.28 -4.53 5.51
CA ALA A 229 -21.17 -4.79 6.65
C ALA A 229 -22.66 -4.52 6.35
N LYS A 230 -22.98 -3.73 5.32
CA LYS A 230 -24.35 -3.50 4.80
C LYS A 230 -24.25 -3.30 3.29
N ALA A 231 -24.97 -4.09 2.48
CA ALA A 231 -25.01 -3.93 1.03
C ALA A 231 -26.45 -3.63 0.57
N PRO A 232 -26.70 -2.42 0.05
CA PRO A 232 -27.27 -2.35 -1.30
C PRO A 232 -26.85 -1.12 -2.12
N GLY A 233 -26.92 -1.26 -3.45
CA GLY A 233 -27.14 -0.14 -4.37
C GLY A 233 -25.90 0.42 -5.04
N ILE A 234 -26.02 0.62 -6.34
CA ILE A 234 -25.03 1.27 -7.21
C ILE A 234 -24.91 2.73 -6.77
N GLY A 235 -24.04 2.98 -5.80
CA GLY A 235 -23.74 4.30 -5.26
C GLY A 235 -22.36 4.29 -4.66
N LYS A 236 -21.68 5.44 -4.65
CA LYS A 236 -20.35 5.61 -4.06
C LYS A 236 -20.40 5.21 -2.58
N GLY A 237 -20.14 3.94 -2.28
CA GLY A 237 -19.99 3.47 -0.92
C GLY A 237 -18.89 4.29 -0.25
N SER A 238 -19.20 4.81 0.93
CA SER A 238 -18.26 5.50 1.80
C SER A 238 -17.05 4.57 2.08
N ALA A 239 -15.90 5.13 2.45
CA ALA A 239 -14.70 4.31 2.70
C ALA A 239 -14.93 3.24 3.79
N SER A 240 -15.89 3.45 4.69
CA SER A 240 -16.33 2.54 5.76
C SER A 240 -17.14 1.33 5.26
N GLU A 241 -17.66 1.35 4.03
CA GLU A 241 -18.58 0.35 3.49
C GLU A 241 -17.94 -0.59 2.47
N ARG A 242 -16.61 -0.62 2.33
CA ARG A 242 -15.91 -1.55 1.43
C ARG A 242 -15.50 -2.83 2.15
N ALA A 243 -15.34 -3.95 1.44
CA ALA A 243 -14.79 -5.19 2.00
C ALA A 243 -13.38 -4.94 2.57
N VAL A 244 -12.98 -5.65 3.64
CA VAL A 244 -11.71 -5.38 4.35
C VAL A 244 -10.51 -5.42 3.39
N HIS A 245 -10.43 -6.44 2.52
CA HIS A 245 -9.33 -6.58 1.56
C HIS A 245 -9.22 -5.38 0.61
N SER A 246 -10.36 -4.86 0.13
CA SER A 246 -10.38 -3.72 -0.78
C SER A 246 -10.03 -2.40 -0.10
N ARG A 247 -10.37 -2.24 1.19
CA ARG A 247 -9.93 -1.08 1.99
C ARG A 247 -8.42 -1.12 2.22
N GLU A 248 -7.89 -2.25 2.64
CA GLU A 248 -6.46 -2.40 2.89
C GLU A 248 -5.65 -2.26 1.60
N ALA A 249 -6.08 -2.87 0.49
CA ALA A 249 -5.43 -2.71 -0.82
C ALA A 249 -5.44 -1.25 -1.30
N LYS A 250 -6.52 -0.49 -1.05
CA LYS A 250 -6.56 0.94 -1.37
C LYS A 250 -5.66 1.78 -0.46
N LYS A 251 -5.59 1.43 0.83
CA LYS A 251 -4.82 2.17 1.84
C LYS A 251 -3.32 1.94 1.71
N ARG A 252 -2.90 0.70 1.49
CA ARG A 252 -1.49 0.26 1.53
C ARG A 252 -0.91 -0.02 0.14
N GLY A 253 -1.75 -0.08 -0.90
CA GLY A 253 -1.39 -0.61 -2.20
C GLY A 253 -1.46 -2.14 -2.21
N LYS A 254 -1.76 -2.72 -3.37
CA LYS A 254 -1.82 -4.17 -3.55
C LYS A 254 -0.47 -4.86 -3.33
N ASP A 255 0.63 -4.16 -3.59
CA ASP A 255 1.99 -4.72 -3.49
C ASP A 255 2.34 -5.09 -2.04
N PHE A 256 1.73 -4.42 -1.07
CA PHE A 256 1.82 -4.82 0.33
C PHE A 256 1.34 -6.27 0.55
N CYS A 257 0.28 -6.71 -0.13
CA CYS A 257 -0.20 -8.09 -0.01
C CYS A 257 0.79 -9.09 -0.64
N PHE A 258 1.49 -8.68 -1.70
CA PHE A 258 2.51 -9.52 -2.36
C PHE A 258 3.80 -9.65 -1.57
N THR A 259 3.88 -8.97 -0.43
CA THR A 259 4.88 -9.25 0.59
C THR A 259 4.80 -10.69 1.06
N CYS A 260 3.60 -11.27 1.13
CA CYS A 260 3.38 -12.64 1.65
C CYS A 260 2.61 -13.55 0.69
N HIS A 261 1.85 -12.99 -0.26
CA HIS A 261 0.98 -13.75 -1.16
C HIS A 261 1.45 -13.68 -2.61
N ASP A 262 1.32 -14.78 -3.34
CA ASP A 262 1.49 -14.77 -4.80
C ASP A 262 0.21 -14.28 -5.50
N TRP A 263 0.37 -13.57 -6.63
CA TRP A 263 -0.76 -12.95 -7.36
C TRP A 263 -1.74 -14.01 -7.88
N ASP A 264 -1.22 -15.08 -8.49
CA ASP A 264 -2.04 -16.07 -9.18
C ASP A 264 -2.81 -16.95 -8.19
N SER A 265 -2.11 -17.40 -7.17
CA SER A 265 -2.67 -18.27 -6.13
C SER A 265 -3.61 -17.54 -5.15
N PHE A 266 -3.57 -16.21 -5.09
CA PHE A 266 -4.36 -15.40 -4.15
C PHE A 266 -5.39 -14.50 -4.83
N CYS A 267 -4.94 -13.48 -5.58
CA CYS A 267 -5.84 -12.49 -6.18
C CYS A 267 -6.63 -13.10 -7.34
N ASN A 268 -5.96 -13.83 -8.24
CA ASN A 268 -6.61 -14.36 -9.45
C ASN A 268 -7.63 -15.47 -9.18
N LYS A 269 -7.53 -16.20 -8.05
CA LYS A 269 -8.57 -17.17 -7.66
C LYS A 269 -9.96 -16.54 -7.53
N CYS A 270 -10.03 -15.28 -7.06
CA CYS A 270 -11.29 -14.55 -6.93
C CYS A 270 -11.50 -13.57 -8.10
N HIS A 271 -10.50 -12.75 -8.42
CA HIS A 271 -10.63 -11.68 -9.42
C HIS A 271 -10.59 -12.20 -10.85
N ASN A 272 -9.93 -13.32 -11.14
CA ASN A 272 -9.93 -13.97 -12.45
C ASN A 272 -9.69 -12.98 -13.61
N GLU A 273 -8.57 -12.24 -13.54
CA GLU A 273 -8.16 -11.20 -14.49
C GLU A 273 -9.05 -9.93 -14.53
N ILE A 274 -10.12 -9.87 -13.73
CA ILE A 274 -10.92 -8.66 -13.57
C ILE A 274 -10.08 -7.60 -12.85
N TYR A 275 -9.79 -6.51 -13.54
CA TYR A 275 -9.06 -5.38 -12.98
C TYR A 275 -9.88 -4.67 -11.89
N MET A 276 -9.28 -4.48 -10.71
CA MET A 276 -9.92 -3.80 -9.57
C MET A 276 -9.16 -2.51 -9.19
N PRO A 277 -9.86 -1.39 -8.91
CA PRO A 277 -11.30 -1.18 -9.12
C PRO A 277 -11.66 -1.17 -10.62
N HIS A 278 -12.86 -1.64 -10.98
CA HIS A 278 -13.31 -1.61 -12.38
C HIS A 278 -13.17 -0.21 -12.99
N LYS A 279 -12.60 -0.12 -14.19
CA LYS A 279 -12.46 1.13 -14.94
C LYS A 279 -13.80 1.49 -15.59
N MET A 280 -14.62 2.31 -14.93
CA MET A 280 -16.02 2.56 -15.35
C MET A 280 -16.16 3.19 -16.75
N ASP A 281 -15.17 3.97 -17.16
CA ASP A 281 -15.04 4.60 -18.48
C ASP A 281 -14.83 3.59 -19.61
N THR A 282 -14.14 2.48 -19.32
CA THR A 282 -14.00 1.34 -20.23
C THR A 282 -14.96 0.21 -19.90
N TRP A 283 -15.66 0.19 -18.78
CA TRP A 283 -16.50 -0.97 -18.43
C TRP A 283 -17.71 -1.11 -19.36
N LYS A 284 -18.35 -0.02 -19.79
CA LYS A 284 -19.68 -0.05 -20.45
C LYS A 284 -19.69 0.05 -21.98
N LYS A 285 -18.57 0.30 -22.67
CA LYS A 285 -18.61 0.52 -24.14
C LYS A 285 -18.62 -0.82 -24.91
N PRO A 286 -19.21 -0.86 -26.13
CA PRO A 286 -19.57 -2.11 -26.83
C PRO A 286 -18.40 -3.01 -27.30
N LYS A 287 -17.14 -2.59 -27.11
CA LYS A 287 -15.93 -3.35 -27.48
C LYS A 287 -15.02 -3.67 -26.27
N ASN A 288 -15.57 -3.64 -25.05
CA ASN A 288 -14.75 -3.52 -23.85
C ASN A 288 -14.79 -4.74 -22.90
N GLU A 289 -13.96 -4.66 -21.85
CA GLU A 289 -13.65 -5.67 -20.83
C GLU A 289 -14.89 -6.39 -20.26
N HIS A 290 -15.97 -5.67 -19.90
CA HIS A 290 -17.20 -6.28 -19.35
C HIS A 290 -17.84 -7.31 -20.29
N VAL A 291 -17.89 -7.01 -21.60
CA VAL A 291 -18.48 -7.93 -22.59
C VAL A 291 -17.60 -9.17 -22.76
N LYS A 292 -16.27 -8.99 -22.86
CA LYS A 292 -15.31 -10.09 -23.00
C LYS A 292 -15.29 -10.99 -21.77
N ILE A 293 -15.20 -10.40 -20.58
CA ILE A 293 -15.17 -11.13 -19.30
C ILE A 293 -16.51 -11.81 -19.05
N GLY A 294 -17.62 -11.11 -19.27
CA GLY A 294 -18.97 -11.66 -19.09
C GLY A 294 -19.28 -12.82 -20.05
N ALA A 295 -18.81 -12.75 -21.31
CA ALA A 295 -18.96 -13.85 -22.27
C ALA A 295 -18.15 -15.09 -21.89
N ASN A 296 -16.93 -14.91 -21.35
CA ASN A 296 -16.05 -16.02 -20.99
C ASN A 296 -16.39 -16.62 -19.62
N ASN A 297 -16.85 -15.81 -18.65
CA ASN A 297 -17.12 -16.26 -17.30
C ASN A 297 -18.11 -15.35 -16.56
N GLU A 298 -19.40 -15.48 -16.87
CA GLU A 298 -20.47 -14.76 -16.17
C GLU A 298 -20.49 -15.00 -14.64
N THR A 299 -20.06 -16.18 -14.19
CA THR A 299 -20.05 -16.55 -12.77
C THR A 299 -19.00 -15.78 -11.97
N ALA A 300 -17.97 -15.25 -12.64
CA ALA A 300 -16.96 -14.40 -12.00
C ALA A 300 -17.57 -13.15 -11.36
N CYS A 301 -18.61 -12.57 -11.96
CA CYS A 301 -19.33 -11.41 -11.43
C CYS A 301 -20.06 -11.74 -10.12
N LEU A 302 -20.61 -12.95 -10.02
CA LEU A 302 -21.42 -13.39 -8.87
C LEU A 302 -20.58 -13.70 -7.63
N ARG A 303 -19.27 -13.92 -7.80
CA ARG A 303 -18.31 -14.10 -6.68
C ARG A 303 -18.27 -12.88 -5.76
N CYS A 304 -18.45 -11.69 -6.33
CA CYS A 304 -18.46 -10.41 -5.59
C CYS A 304 -19.86 -9.77 -5.51
N HIS A 305 -20.77 -10.12 -6.43
CA HIS A 305 -22.15 -9.63 -6.46
C HIS A 305 -23.17 -10.76 -6.23
N PRO A 306 -23.32 -11.26 -4.99
CA PRO A 306 -24.03 -12.51 -4.70
C PRO A 306 -25.56 -12.41 -4.58
N LYS A 307 -26.16 -11.21 -4.67
CA LYS A 307 -27.64 -11.10 -4.61
C LYS A 307 -28.21 -11.75 -5.87
N GLN A 308 -28.99 -12.81 -5.67
CA GLN A 308 -29.74 -13.63 -6.63
C GLN A 308 -29.66 -13.12 -8.08
N ARG A 309 -29.06 -13.96 -8.95
CA ARG A 309 -28.79 -13.70 -10.37
C ARG A 309 -29.83 -12.74 -10.97
N SER A 310 -29.33 -11.63 -11.52
CA SER A 310 -29.99 -10.72 -12.47
C SER A 310 -30.60 -9.41 -11.93
N GLU A 311 -31.50 -9.39 -10.94
CA GLU A 311 -32.38 -8.22 -10.75
C GLU A 311 -31.65 -6.93 -10.34
N SER A 312 -30.60 -7.04 -9.53
CA SER A 312 -29.92 -5.86 -8.97
C SER A 312 -28.61 -5.49 -9.68
N LEU A 313 -28.08 -6.35 -10.56
CA LEU A 313 -26.76 -6.16 -11.18
C LEU A 313 -26.80 -6.08 -12.71
N CYS A 314 -27.35 -7.10 -13.38
CA CYS A 314 -27.32 -7.19 -14.84
C CYS A 314 -28.54 -6.51 -15.47
N VAL A 315 -29.72 -6.72 -14.87
CA VAL A 315 -31.01 -6.22 -15.36
C VAL A 315 -31.05 -4.70 -15.53
N PRO A 316 -30.55 -3.85 -14.61
CA PRO A 316 -30.68 -2.40 -14.73
C PRO A 316 -30.04 -1.79 -15.98
N CYS A 317 -29.04 -2.45 -16.57
CA CYS A 317 -28.38 -1.98 -17.80
C CYS A 317 -28.78 -2.80 -19.03
N HIS A 318 -28.97 -4.12 -18.90
CA HIS A 318 -29.30 -4.98 -20.03
C HIS A 318 -30.79 -4.98 -20.36
N HIS A 319 -31.69 -4.89 -19.38
CA HIS A 319 -33.13 -4.70 -19.66
C HIS A 319 -33.42 -3.28 -20.15
N LYS A 320 -32.61 -2.28 -19.77
CA LYS A 320 -32.79 -0.89 -20.23
C LYS A 320 -32.86 -0.82 -21.75
N LYS A 321 -32.04 -1.58 -22.49
CA LYS A 321 -32.11 -1.60 -23.96
C LYS A 321 -33.49 -2.04 -24.47
N PHE A 322 -34.09 -3.04 -23.84
CA PHE A 322 -35.43 -3.51 -24.21
C PHE A 322 -36.51 -2.48 -23.82
N TYR A 323 -36.37 -1.82 -22.66
CA TYR A 323 -37.24 -0.71 -22.27
C TYR A 323 -37.08 0.54 -23.15
N ASP A 324 -35.87 0.82 -23.66
CA ASP A 324 -35.63 1.94 -24.58
C ASP A 324 -36.31 1.68 -25.93
N GLU A 325 -36.30 0.43 -26.41
CA GLU A 325 -37.01 0.02 -27.63
C GLU A 325 -38.52 -0.08 -27.42
N MET A 326 -38.95 -0.41 -26.19
CA MET A 326 -40.34 -0.60 -25.83
C MET A 326 -40.59 -0.23 -24.35
N PRO A 327 -40.93 1.04 -24.07
CA PRO A 327 -41.11 1.52 -22.70
C PRO A 327 -42.21 0.78 -21.91
N SER A 328 -43.24 0.31 -22.61
CA SER A 328 -44.38 -0.46 -22.08
C SER A 328 -44.05 -1.92 -21.76
N LEU A 329 -42.79 -2.36 -21.90
CA LEU A 329 -42.39 -3.73 -21.53
C LEU A 329 -42.51 -4.01 -20.02
N SER A 330 -42.61 -2.97 -19.19
CA SER A 330 -42.92 -3.10 -17.76
C SER A 330 -44.38 -3.43 -17.47
N ASP A 331 -45.27 -3.20 -18.45
CA ASP A 331 -46.70 -3.49 -18.32
C ASP A 331 -46.95 -5.00 -18.36
N SER A 332 -48.20 -5.41 -18.10
CA SER A 332 -48.56 -6.82 -18.13
C SER A 332 -48.13 -7.46 -19.46
N TRP A 333 -47.40 -8.56 -19.38
CA TRP A 333 -46.81 -9.24 -20.55
C TRP A 333 -47.86 -9.60 -21.61
N ALA A 334 -49.09 -9.87 -21.17
CA ALA A 334 -50.22 -10.28 -22.00
C ALA A 334 -50.98 -9.13 -22.70
N THR A 335 -50.47 -7.90 -22.72
CA THR A 335 -51.12 -6.79 -23.44
C THR A 335 -50.59 -6.63 -24.86
N LYS A 336 -51.36 -5.92 -25.70
CA LYS A 336 -50.97 -5.54 -27.06
C LYS A 336 -49.80 -4.55 -27.11
N GLU A 337 -49.44 -3.99 -25.96
CA GLU A 337 -48.36 -3.00 -25.78
C GLU A 337 -47.23 -3.54 -24.90
N GLY A 338 -47.41 -4.69 -24.25
CA GLY A 338 -46.42 -5.34 -23.39
C GLY A 338 -45.47 -6.27 -24.14
N GLY A 339 -44.86 -7.21 -23.43
CA GLY A 339 -43.83 -8.09 -23.98
C GLY A 339 -44.23 -8.94 -25.19
N MET A 340 -45.52 -9.29 -25.33
CA MET A 340 -46.01 -9.97 -26.54
C MET A 340 -45.83 -9.14 -27.81
N ALA A 341 -45.97 -7.82 -27.75
CA ALA A 341 -45.75 -6.96 -28.92
C ALA A 341 -44.26 -6.85 -29.30
N TYR A 342 -43.35 -6.91 -28.32
CA TYR A 342 -41.92 -7.05 -28.60
C TYR A 342 -41.62 -8.37 -29.32
N VAL A 343 -42.11 -9.49 -28.77
CA VAL A 343 -41.91 -10.83 -29.35
C VAL A 343 -42.53 -10.92 -30.75
N LYS A 344 -43.72 -10.33 -30.97
CA LYS A 344 -44.35 -10.28 -32.28
C LYS A 344 -43.51 -9.49 -33.30
N LYS A 345 -42.82 -8.44 -32.87
CA LYS A 345 -42.03 -7.55 -33.74
C LYS A 345 -40.60 -8.03 -33.98
N LYS A 346 -39.96 -8.67 -33.00
CA LYS A 346 -38.52 -8.99 -32.98
C LYS A 346 -38.22 -10.48 -32.78
N GLY A 347 -39.24 -11.30 -32.54
CA GLY A 347 -39.09 -12.70 -32.17
C GLY A 347 -38.75 -12.91 -30.69
N ALA A 348 -38.91 -14.15 -30.22
CA ALA A 348 -38.60 -14.54 -28.83
C ALA A 348 -37.12 -14.87 -28.59
N TYR A 349 -36.36 -15.09 -29.67
CA TYR A 349 -34.95 -15.52 -29.61
C TYR A 349 -34.04 -14.60 -28.76
N PRO A 350 -34.15 -13.25 -28.83
CA PRO A 350 -33.36 -12.37 -27.97
C PRO A 350 -33.63 -12.57 -26.47
N CYS A 351 -34.84 -12.96 -26.09
CA CYS A 351 -35.24 -13.19 -24.71
C CYS A 351 -34.67 -14.51 -24.16
N TRP A 352 -34.56 -15.55 -25.01
CA TRP A 352 -34.04 -16.88 -24.63
C TRP A 352 -32.53 -16.92 -24.31
N GLN A 353 -31.83 -15.83 -24.63
CA GLN A 353 -30.43 -15.66 -24.22
C GLN A 353 -30.31 -15.59 -22.68
N CYS A 354 -31.35 -15.12 -21.99
CA CYS A 354 -31.36 -14.95 -20.53
C CYS A 354 -32.50 -15.70 -19.83
N HIS A 355 -33.61 -15.96 -20.53
CA HIS A 355 -34.79 -16.65 -20.00
C HIS A 355 -34.92 -18.05 -20.59
N ASP A 356 -35.40 -19.03 -19.81
CA ASP A 356 -35.75 -20.35 -20.33
C ASP A 356 -37.04 -20.28 -21.17
N GLN A 357 -37.27 -21.24 -22.09
CA GLN A 357 -38.54 -21.36 -22.80
C GLN A 357 -39.72 -21.65 -21.85
N GLU A 358 -39.45 -22.32 -20.71
CA GLU A 358 -40.40 -22.54 -19.62
C GLU A 358 -40.97 -21.21 -19.05
N PHE A 359 -40.26 -20.09 -19.23
CA PHE A 359 -40.75 -18.77 -18.88
C PHE A 359 -42.03 -18.41 -19.65
N CYS A 360 -42.05 -18.72 -20.95
CA CYS A 360 -43.17 -18.44 -21.82
C CYS A 360 -44.33 -19.40 -21.50
N SER A 361 -44.03 -20.69 -21.31
CA SER A 361 -45.06 -21.69 -21.05
C SER A 361 -45.85 -21.38 -19.78
N TYR A 362 -45.22 -20.86 -18.72
CA TYR A 362 -45.93 -20.56 -17.47
C TYR A 362 -47.13 -19.61 -17.65
N CYS A 363 -46.97 -18.57 -18.48
CA CYS A 363 -48.08 -17.65 -18.80
C CYS A 363 -49.07 -18.32 -19.76
N HIS A 364 -48.60 -19.02 -20.79
CA HIS A 364 -49.46 -19.65 -21.79
C HIS A 364 -50.26 -20.85 -21.26
N THR A 365 -49.80 -21.52 -20.20
CA THR A 365 -50.49 -22.67 -19.60
C THR A 365 -51.30 -22.28 -18.37
N ASN A 366 -50.85 -21.31 -17.57
CA ASN A 366 -51.47 -20.98 -16.27
C ASN A 366 -52.11 -19.59 -16.23
N ASN A 367 -52.00 -18.79 -17.30
CA ASN A 367 -52.45 -17.40 -17.38
C ASN A 367 -52.01 -16.54 -16.18
N LYS A 368 -50.84 -16.85 -15.63
CA LYS A 368 -50.24 -16.17 -14.48
C LYS A 368 -48.82 -15.79 -14.83
N LYS A 369 -48.34 -14.65 -14.30
CA LYS A 369 -46.92 -14.29 -14.38
C LYS A 369 -46.10 -15.31 -13.59
N PRO A 370 -44.99 -15.85 -14.12
CA PRO A 370 -44.12 -16.74 -13.36
C PRO A 370 -43.64 -16.03 -12.08
N PRO A 371 -43.70 -16.70 -10.91
CA PRO A 371 -43.45 -16.04 -9.63
C PRO A 371 -42.03 -15.52 -9.55
N TYR A 372 -41.01 -16.28 -9.93
CA TYR A 372 -39.61 -15.84 -10.08
C TYR A 372 -38.86 -16.88 -10.94
N LEU A 373 -38.03 -16.45 -11.89
CA LEU A 373 -37.18 -17.36 -12.68
C LEU A 373 -35.91 -17.70 -11.89
N ASN A 374 -35.77 -18.97 -11.54
CA ASN A 374 -34.55 -19.48 -10.94
C ASN A 374 -33.52 -19.72 -12.05
N PHE A 375 -32.54 -18.81 -12.19
CA PHE A 375 -31.52 -18.84 -13.24
C PHE A 375 -30.50 -19.99 -13.12
N GLU A 376 -30.71 -21.00 -12.26
CA GLU A 376 -29.70 -22.01 -11.92
C GLU A 376 -29.53 -23.11 -12.98
N LYS A 377 -30.46 -23.29 -13.93
CA LYS A 377 -30.53 -24.51 -14.75
C LYS A 377 -29.67 -24.56 -16.03
N LYS A 378 -29.00 -23.48 -16.46
CA LYS A 378 -28.18 -23.47 -17.70
C LYS A 378 -26.70 -23.85 -17.53
N ILE A 379 -26.35 -24.66 -16.52
CA ILE A 379 -25.01 -25.30 -16.45
C ILE A 379 -25.13 -26.71 -17.02
N LYS A 380 -25.14 -26.83 -18.35
CA LYS A 380 -24.64 -27.97 -19.16
C LYS A 380 -25.16 -27.83 -20.59
N GLY A 381 -24.29 -27.37 -21.50
CA GLY A 381 -24.56 -27.43 -22.93
C GLY A 381 -24.15 -26.18 -23.72
N SER A 382 -22.86 -25.82 -23.71
CA SER A 382 -22.30 -25.00 -24.80
C SER A 382 -21.03 -25.69 -25.33
N LYS A 383 -21.27 -26.77 -26.07
CA LYS A 383 -20.43 -27.15 -27.22
C LYS A 383 -21.39 -27.33 -28.39
N GLY A 384 -21.17 -26.53 -29.43
CA GLY A 384 -21.95 -26.42 -30.65
C GLY A 384 -21.42 -25.23 -31.40
#